data_AF-A0A4Y7ZNS1-F1
#
_entry.id   AF-A0A4Y7ZNS1-F1
#
_cell.length_a   1.000
_cell.length_b   1.000
_cell.length_c   1.000
_cell.angle_alpha   90.00
_cell.angle_beta   90.00
_cell.angle_gamma   90.00
#
_symmetry.space_group_name_H-M   'P 1'
#
loop_
_entity.id
_entity.type
_entity.pdbx_description
1 polymer ?
#
loop_
_entity_poly.entity_id
_entity_poly.type
_entity_poly.pdbx_seq_one_letter_code
_entity_poly.pdbx_strand_id
1 'polypeptide(L)'
;MDVLISNHIDHSALRSHPWTKMQTDDESVYMDFKQHPNLIRTALEDLIPYKKWDFVEQFYTLIEWINSQDCLLESNDCTFNAIEDNSDKQYAYAKKCSARLMILFRDIPENCQEKSITWLLEKLQSLIAASKPKFKAGAIGLSLSPTCYLALGDTPDTGGMGHQLTLNFFAYGKNERRCYENMKEILIVAEQSLKRINKSIQLGELDKLYTLSN
;
A
#
# COMPACT_ATOMS: atom_id res chain seq x y z
N MET A 1 -9.69 8.23 -11.68
CA MET A 1 -8.37 7.63 -11.77
C MET A 1 -8.64 6.17 -11.94
N ASP A 2 -7.92 5.51 -12.83
CA ASP A 2 -8.22 4.12 -13.11
C ASP A 2 -7.79 3.27 -11.90
N VAL A 3 -8.64 2.33 -11.50
CA VAL A 3 -8.35 1.36 -10.44
C VAL A 3 -8.28 0.00 -11.11
N LEU A 4 -7.17 -0.70 -10.92
CA LEU A 4 -6.95 -2.03 -11.46
C LEU A 4 -7.05 -3.02 -10.32
N ILE A 5 -7.81 -4.10 -10.47
CA ILE A 5 -7.88 -5.16 -9.47
C ILE A 5 -7.19 -6.39 -10.04
N SER A 6 -6.20 -6.90 -9.32
CA SER A 6 -5.63 -8.22 -9.62
C SER A 6 -6.26 -9.26 -8.71
N ASN A 7 -7.01 -10.18 -9.30
CA ASN A 7 -7.47 -11.40 -8.63
C ASN A 7 -6.35 -12.45 -8.55
N HIS A 8 -5.20 -12.20 -9.21
CA HIS A 8 -4.05 -13.08 -9.10
C HIS A 8 -3.41 -12.90 -7.73
N ILE A 9 -3.52 -13.92 -6.90
CA ILE A 9 -2.81 -14.03 -5.63
C ILE A 9 -1.36 -14.36 -5.96
N ASP A 10 -0.44 -13.47 -5.60
CA ASP A 10 0.99 -13.74 -5.75
C ASP A 10 1.45 -14.75 -4.69
N HIS A 11 1.62 -16.01 -5.11
CA HIS A 11 2.14 -17.10 -4.28
C HIS A 11 3.66 -17.27 -4.37
N SER A 12 4.36 -16.42 -5.13
CA SER A 12 5.78 -16.63 -5.45
C SER A 12 6.72 -16.55 -4.23
N ALA A 13 6.29 -15.88 -3.15
CA ALA A 13 6.95 -15.93 -1.86
C ALA A 13 5.92 -15.72 -0.73
N LEU A 14 5.72 -16.73 0.12
CA LEU A 14 4.94 -16.54 1.34
C LEU A 14 5.70 -15.59 2.27
N ARG A 15 5.10 -14.44 2.58
CA ARG A 15 5.66 -13.43 3.48
C ARG A 15 5.20 -13.68 4.91
N SER A 16 5.98 -13.23 5.89
CA SER A 16 5.56 -13.16 7.29
C SER A 16 5.43 -11.71 7.75
N HIS A 17 4.62 -11.47 8.78
CA HIS A 17 4.59 -10.19 9.49
C HIS A 17 4.77 -10.43 11.00
N PRO A 18 5.77 -9.78 11.64
CA PRO A 18 6.86 -9.06 10.98
C PRO A 18 7.71 -10.00 10.10
N TRP A 19 8.28 -9.49 9.02
CA TRP A 19 9.26 -10.25 8.24
C TRP A 19 10.64 -10.07 8.89
N THR A 20 11.45 -11.12 8.94
CA THR A 20 12.72 -11.05 9.69
C THR A 20 13.91 -10.74 8.79
N LYS A 21 13.98 -11.36 7.60
CA LYS A 21 15.06 -11.19 6.62
C LYS A 21 14.54 -11.37 5.20
N MET A 22 15.13 -10.67 4.24
CA MET A 22 14.97 -11.07 2.83
C MET A 22 15.86 -12.28 2.54
N GLN A 23 15.35 -13.25 1.78
CA GLN A 23 16.15 -14.43 1.39
C GLN A 23 17.37 -14.08 0.53
N THR A 24 17.32 -12.93 -0.17
CA THR A 24 18.35 -12.48 -1.10
C THR A 24 19.28 -11.43 -0.52
N ASP A 25 18.95 -10.86 0.64
CA ASP A 25 19.72 -9.82 1.30
C ASP A 25 19.46 -9.86 2.81
N ASP A 26 20.49 -10.25 3.57
CA ASP A 26 20.44 -10.34 5.03
C ASP A 26 20.48 -8.97 5.73
N GLU A 27 20.86 -7.89 5.02
CA GLU A 27 20.90 -6.52 5.57
C GLU A 27 19.55 -5.81 5.48
N SER A 28 18.71 -6.23 4.52
CA SER A 28 17.31 -5.84 4.47
C SER A 28 16.53 -6.50 5.60
N VAL A 29 16.15 -5.69 6.59
CA VAL A 29 15.37 -6.11 7.77
C VAL A 29 14.13 -5.25 7.93
N TYR A 30 13.04 -5.86 8.42
CA TYR A 30 11.82 -5.13 8.76
C TYR A 30 12.12 -4.05 9.82
N MET A 31 11.65 -2.84 9.54
CA MET A 31 11.69 -1.73 10.49
C MET A 31 10.28 -1.45 10.99
N ASP A 32 10.08 -1.54 12.31
CA ASP A 32 8.83 -1.14 12.94
C ASP A 32 8.76 0.39 13.01
N PHE A 33 8.22 1.00 11.96
CA PHE A 33 8.04 2.46 11.89
C PHE A 33 7.03 3.01 12.91
N LYS A 34 6.21 2.17 13.56
CA LYS A 34 5.34 2.63 14.66
C LYS A 34 6.18 2.92 15.90
N GLN A 35 7.17 2.07 16.18
CA GLN A 35 8.10 2.25 17.30
C GLN A 35 9.21 3.25 16.97
N HIS A 36 9.59 3.37 15.69
CA HIS A 36 10.70 4.21 15.24
C HIS A 36 10.32 5.12 14.04
N PRO A 37 9.33 6.01 14.19
CA PRO A 37 8.85 6.85 13.09
C PRO A 37 9.94 7.81 12.56
N ASN A 38 10.91 8.18 13.40
CA ASN A 38 12.05 9.01 13.02
C ASN A 38 12.96 8.36 11.96
N LEU A 39 12.85 7.04 11.74
CA LEU A 39 13.64 6.32 10.74
C LEU A 39 13.04 6.38 9.33
N ILE A 40 11.76 6.74 9.16
CA ILE A 40 11.06 6.66 7.87
C ILE A 40 11.83 7.39 6.75
N ARG A 41 12.30 8.62 7.01
CA ARG A 41 12.98 9.43 5.99
C ARG A 41 14.43 9.01 5.71
N THR A 42 14.99 8.14 6.55
CA THR A 42 16.38 7.66 6.43
C THR A 42 16.47 6.20 5.99
N ALA A 43 15.44 5.40 6.29
CA ALA A 43 15.40 3.96 5.99
C ALA A 43 14.90 3.65 4.57
N LEU A 44 14.13 4.55 3.96
CA LEU A 44 13.57 4.34 2.62
C LEU A 44 14.56 4.78 1.54
N GLU A 45 15.58 3.95 1.35
CA GLU A 45 16.72 4.23 0.47
C GLU A 45 16.32 4.45 -1.00
N ASP A 46 15.31 3.73 -1.49
CA ASP A 46 14.75 3.86 -2.84
C ASP A 46 14.34 5.31 -3.19
N LEU A 47 13.97 6.11 -2.18
CA LEU A 47 13.51 7.49 -2.36
C LEU A 47 14.66 8.51 -2.31
N ILE A 48 15.84 8.14 -1.78
CA ILE A 48 16.97 9.05 -1.59
C ILE A 48 17.43 9.72 -2.90
N PRO A 49 17.60 8.99 -4.03
CA PRO A 49 18.02 9.60 -5.30
C PRO A 49 17.03 10.63 -5.85
N TYR A 50 15.77 10.60 -5.39
CA TYR A 50 14.67 11.38 -5.95
C TYR A 50 14.23 12.54 -5.05
N LYS A 51 14.90 12.81 -3.93
CA LYS A 51 14.55 13.83 -2.93
C LYS A 51 14.25 15.23 -3.49
N LYS A 52 14.77 15.57 -4.68
CA LYS A 52 14.48 16.84 -5.37
C LYS A 52 13.04 16.95 -5.89
N TRP A 53 12.30 15.84 -5.94
CA TRP A 53 10.95 15.77 -6.51
C TRP A 53 9.90 15.72 -5.40
N ASP A 54 8.86 16.54 -5.54
CA ASP A 54 7.77 16.67 -4.57
C ASP A 54 7.03 15.36 -4.22
N PHE A 55 7.02 14.37 -5.12
CA PHE A 55 6.35 13.11 -4.81
C PHE A 55 7.03 12.38 -3.65
N VAL A 56 8.33 12.59 -3.43
CA VAL A 56 9.09 11.96 -2.34
C VAL A 56 8.58 12.46 -0.99
N GLU A 57 8.42 13.77 -0.82
CA GLU A 57 7.86 14.34 0.41
C GLU A 57 6.41 13.89 0.64
N GLN A 58 5.63 13.78 -0.44
CA GLN A 58 4.27 13.24 -0.36
C GLN A 58 4.27 11.75 0.05
N PHE A 59 5.24 10.96 -0.40
CA PHE A 59 5.40 9.56 -0.02
C PHE A 59 5.76 9.44 1.46
N TYR A 60 6.74 10.22 1.93
CA TYR A 60 7.11 10.24 3.34
C TYR A 60 5.93 10.63 4.22
N THR A 61 5.20 11.69 3.86
CA THR A 61 4.02 12.14 4.62
C THR A 61 2.96 11.05 4.71
N LEU A 62 2.73 10.30 3.63
CA LEU A 62 1.79 9.17 3.63
C LEU A 62 2.25 8.06 4.59
N ILE A 63 3.53 7.66 4.55
CA ILE A 63 4.06 6.61 5.45
C ILE A 63 4.08 7.07 6.90
N GLU A 64 4.50 8.31 7.17
CA GLU A 64 4.49 8.90 8.51
C GLU A 64 3.08 8.90 9.08
N TRP A 65 2.09 9.32 8.28
CA TRP A 65 0.70 9.32 8.72
C TRP A 65 0.15 7.91 8.93
N ILE A 66 0.35 6.97 8.00
CA ILE A 66 -0.21 5.62 8.14
C ILE A 66 0.42 4.86 9.32
N ASN A 67 1.67 5.14 9.66
CA ASN A 67 2.36 4.55 10.81
C ASN A 67 2.22 5.38 12.11
N SER A 68 1.52 6.51 12.09
CA SER A 68 1.25 7.33 13.28
C SER A 68 0.26 6.69 14.24
N GLN A 69 0.21 7.11 15.50
CA GLN A 69 -0.75 6.54 16.48
C GLN A 69 -2.23 6.78 16.12
N ASP A 70 -2.53 7.75 15.24
CA ASP A 70 -3.90 8.12 14.85
C ASP A 70 -4.50 7.24 13.74
N CYS A 71 -3.71 6.34 13.16
CA CYS A 71 -4.14 5.45 12.10
C CYS A 71 -4.36 4.02 12.65
N LEU A 72 -5.46 3.37 12.26
CA LEU A 72 -5.78 1.98 12.58
C LEU A 72 -5.24 0.98 11.55
N LEU A 73 -4.62 1.52 10.49
CA LEU A 73 -3.85 0.77 9.51
C LEU A 73 -2.35 0.99 9.78
N GLU A 74 -1.52 0.15 9.17
CA GLU A 74 -0.05 0.24 9.20
C GLU A 74 0.48 0.00 7.79
N SER A 75 1.68 0.51 7.49
CA SER A 75 2.47 0.03 6.36
C SER A 75 3.78 -0.57 6.82
N ASN A 76 4.08 -1.77 6.32
CA ASN A 76 5.25 -2.57 6.69
C ASN A 76 6.27 -2.77 5.56
N ASP A 77 5.93 -2.34 4.34
CA ASP A 77 6.79 -2.47 3.15
C ASP A 77 6.34 -1.45 2.09
N CYS A 78 7.31 -0.81 1.44
CA CYS A 78 7.11 0.00 0.26
C CYS A 78 8.34 -0.07 -0.66
N THR A 79 8.16 0.28 -1.93
CA THR A 79 9.27 0.46 -2.86
C THR A 79 8.93 1.53 -3.89
N PHE A 80 9.96 2.12 -4.49
CA PHE A 80 9.83 3.02 -5.63
C PHE A 80 10.73 2.57 -6.78
N ASN A 81 10.13 2.40 -7.95
CA ASN A 81 10.84 2.09 -9.19
C ASN A 81 10.96 3.34 -10.05
N ALA A 82 12.19 3.58 -10.51
CA ALA A 82 12.55 4.67 -11.39
C ALA A 82 11.74 4.71 -12.69
N ILE A 83 11.94 5.77 -13.47
CA ILE A 83 11.29 5.88 -14.78
C ILE A 83 11.83 4.85 -15.75
N GLU A 84 10.91 4.24 -16.47
CA GLU A 84 11.15 3.34 -17.59
C GLU A 84 10.32 3.76 -18.81
N ASP A 85 10.62 3.15 -19.95
CA ASP A 85 9.76 3.25 -21.13
C ASP A 85 8.43 2.55 -20.87
N ASN A 86 7.34 3.22 -21.26
CA ASN A 86 6.02 2.64 -21.10
C ASN A 86 5.74 1.62 -22.21
N SER A 87 5.67 0.34 -21.84
CA SER A 87 5.24 -0.75 -22.72
C SER A 87 3.72 -0.98 -22.71
N ASP A 88 3.00 -0.35 -21.78
CA ASP A 88 1.55 -0.49 -21.64
C ASP A 88 0.81 0.36 -22.68
N LYS A 89 0.22 -0.32 -23.67
CA LYS A 89 -0.52 0.29 -24.78
C LYS A 89 -1.86 0.90 -24.37
N GLN A 90 -2.36 0.61 -23.17
CA GLN A 90 -3.61 1.23 -22.67
C GLN A 90 -3.42 2.73 -22.40
N TYR A 91 -2.19 3.16 -22.08
CA TYR A 91 -1.88 4.53 -21.72
C TYR A 91 -1.06 5.20 -22.83
N ALA A 92 -1.56 6.34 -23.33
CA ALA A 92 -0.97 7.08 -24.45
C ALA A 92 0.29 7.89 -24.08
N TYR A 93 1.09 7.41 -23.14
CA TYR A 93 2.28 8.09 -22.61
C TYR A 93 3.54 7.30 -22.91
N ALA A 94 4.66 8.01 -23.08
CA ALA A 94 5.94 7.42 -23.44
C ALA A 94 6.70 6.81 -22.25
N LYS A 95 6.49 7.34 -21.05
CA LYS A 95 7.23 6.98 -19.83
C LYS A 95 6.28 6.53 -18.72
N LYS A 96 6.77 5.66 -17.85
CA LYS A 96 6.10 5.22 -16.62
C LYS A 96 7.11 5.21 -15.47
N CYS A 97 6.67 5.51 -14.26
CA CYS A 97 7.34 5.10 -13.03
C CYS A 97 6.32 4.41 -12.12
N SER A 98 6.80 3.62 -11.16
CA SER A 98 5.89 2.89 -10.28
C SER A 98 6.35 2.90 -8.84
N ALA A 99 5.43 2.63 -7.94
CA ALA A 99 5.73 2.42 -6.54
C ALA A 99 4.74 1.42 -5.95
N ARG A 100 5.10 0.87 -4.79
CA ARG A 100 4.25 -0.07 -4.06
C ARG A 100 4.17 0.36 -2.62
N LEU A 101 2.99 0.20 -2.02
CA LEU A 101 2.76 0.32 -0.58
C LEU A 101 1.96 -0.89 -0.13
N MET A 102 2.47 -1.64 0.84
CA MET A 102 1.73 -2.70 1.51
C MET A 102 1.12 -2.13 2.78
N ILE A 103 -0.15 -2.48 3.03
CA ILE A 103 -0.88 -2.06 4.21
C ILE A 103 -1.61 -3.24 4.87
N LEU A 104 -1.81 -3.10 6.18
CA LEU A 104 -2.51 -4.07 7.02
C LEU A 104 -3.32 -3.35 8.11
N PHE A 105 -4.29 -4.04 8.69
CA PHE A 105 -4.90 -3.63 9.95
C PHE A 105 -3.91 -3.79 11.11
N ARG A 106 -3.90 -2.84 12.03
CA ARG A 106 -3.08 -2.94 13.25
C ARG A 106 -3.58 -3.99 14.23
N ASP A 107 -4.90 -4.19 14.25
CA ASP A 107 -5.49 -5.32 14.94
C ASP A 107 -5.22 -6.58 14.10
N ILE A 108 -4.16 -7.30 14.43
CA ILE A 108 -3.59 -8.35 13.58
C ILE A 108 -4.63 -9.43 13.18
N PRO A 109 -5.49 -9.94 14.07
CA PRO A 109 -6.57 -10.86 13.73
C PRO A 109 -7.47 -10.42 12.58
N GLU A 110 -7.71 -9.12 12.39
CA GLU A 110 -8.56 -8.59 11.31
C GLU A 110 -8.00 -8.93 9.92
N ASN A 111 -6.69 -9.06 9.79
CA ASN A 111 -6.06 -9.42 8.52
C ASN A 111 -6.28 -10.88 8.12
N CYS A 112 -6.72 -11.72 9.06
CA CYS A 112 -7.10 -13.12 8.82
C CYS A 112 -8.60 -13.27 8.52
N GLN A 113 -9.38 -12.19 8.63
CA GLN A 113 -10.81 -12.20 8.36
C GLN A 113 -11.09 -11.82 6.91
N GLU A 114 -11.67 -12.75 6.14
CA GLU A 114 -12.01 -12.51 4.74
C GLU A 114 -12.93 -11.30 4.56
N LYS A 115 -13.90 -11.14 5.47
CA LYS A 115 -14.84 -10.00 5.46
C LYS A 115 -14.12 -8.66 5.59
N SER A 116 -13.15 -8.55 6.50
CA SER A 116 -12.41 -7.31 6.75
C SER A 116 -11.49 -6.94 5.60
N ILE A 117 -10.76 -7.91 5.05
CA ILE A 117 -9.90 -7.70 3.90
C ILE A 117 -10.71 -7.34 2.64
N THR A 118 -11.83 -8.02 2.40
CA THR A 118 -12.72 -7.73 1.28
C THR A 118 -13.31 -6.33 1.40
N TRP A 119 -13.80 -5.97 2.59
CA TRP A 119 -14.31 -4.63 2.86
C TRP A 119 -13.25 -3.55 2.62
N LEU A 120 -12.02 -3.77 3.07
CA LEU A 120 -10.92 -2.82 2.86
C LEU A 120 -10.64 -2.62 1.37
N LEU A 121 -10.52 -3.73 0.62
CA LEU A 121 -10.27 -3.73 -0.83
C LEU A 121 -11.37 -2.98 -1.59
N GLU A 122 -12.64 -3.36 -1.39
CA GLU A 122 -13.80 -2.78 -2.09
C GLU A 122 -13.97 -1.29 -1.77
N LYS A 123 -13.78 -0.92 -0.51
CA LYS A 123 -13.92 0.47 -0.07
C LYS A 123 -12.83 1.35 -0.64
N LEU A 124 -11.58 0.87 -0.66
CA LEU A 124 -10.47 1.56 -1.28
C LEU A 124 -10.69 1.72 -2.80
N GLN A 125 -11.14 0.64 -3.47
CA GLN A 125 -11.48 0.67 -4.89
C GLN A 125 -12.53 1.76 -5.20
N SER A 126 -13.63 1.77 -4.43
CA SER A 126 -14.72 2.74 -4.60
C SER A 126 -14.23 4.19 -4.41
N LEU A 127 -13.45 4.45 -3.36
CA LEU A 127 -12.93 5.78 -3.05
C LEU A 127 -11.95 6.29 -4.12
N ILE A 128 -11.03 5.44 -4.58
CA ILE A 128 -10.06 5.83 -5.63
C ILE A 128 -10.79 6.11 -6.95
N ALA A 129 -11.74 5.25 -7.33
CA ALA A 129 -12.51 5.43 -8.57
C ALA A 129 -13.28 6.77 -8.57
N ALA A 130 -13.84 7.15 -7.42
CA ALA A 130 -14.61 8.40 -7.26
C ALA A 130 -13.73 9.67 -7.16
N SER A 131 -12.47 9.56 -6.73
CA SER A 131 -11.63 10.71 -6.37
C SER A 131 -11.30 11.67 -7.54
N LYS A 132 -10.89 11.13 -8.69
CA LYS A 132 -10.34 11.93 -9.80
C LYS A 132 -10.67 11.33 -11.17
N PRO A 133 -11.95 11.16 -11.55
CA PRO A 133 -12.37 10.33 -12.71
C PRO A 133 -11.76 10.74 -14.06
N LYS A 134 -11.37 12.00 -14.22
CA LYS A 134 -10.75 12.53 -15.45
C LYS A 134 -9.22 12.41 -15.50
N PHE A 135 -8.58 11.94 -14.44
CA PHE A 135 -7.14 11.74 -14.41
C PHE A 135 -6.76 10.45 -15.13
N LYS A 136 -6.10 10.60 -16.28
CA LYS A 136 -5.72 9.51 -17.20
C LYS A 136 -4.23 9.20 -17.21
N ALA A 137 -3.43 9.97 -16.46
CA ALA A 137 -1.99 9.80 -16.40
C ALA A 137 -1.54 8.97 -15.19
N GLY A 138 -2.45 8.19 -14.60
CA GLY A 138 -2.13 7.34 -13.48
C GLY A 138 -3.22 6.35 -13.12
N ALA A 139 -2.78 5.29 -12.45
CA ALA A 139 -3.63 4.23 -11.95
C ALA A 139 -3.13 3.71 -10.60
N ILE A 140 -4.05 3.12 -9.84
CA ILE A 140 -3.72 2.36 -8.62
C ILE A 140 -4.19 0.92 -8.83
N GLY A 141 -3.24 -0.01 -8.85
CA GLY A 141 -3.50 -1.44 -8.82
C GLY A 141 -3.66 -1.94 -7.39
N LEU A 142 -4.72 -2.68 -7.11
CA LEU A 142 -4.98 -3.31 -5.81
C LEU A 142 -4.85 -4.82 -5.95
N SER A 143 -4.14 -5.45 -5.03
CA SER A 143 -3.99 -6.90 -4.97
C SER A 143 -3.81 -7.37 -3.52
N LEU A 144 -4.16 -8.63 -3.25
CA LEU A 144 -3.93 -9.25 -1.95
C LEU A 144 -2.62 -10.04 -1.96
N SER A 145 -1.84 -9.91 -0.89
CA SER A 145 -0.61 -10.66 -0.67
C SER A 145 -0.77 -11.58 0.52
N PRO A 146 -0.73 -12.91 0.34
CA PRO A 146 -0.80 -13.88 1.44
C PRO A 146 0.33 -13.65 2.43
N THR A 147 -0.02 -13.57 3.71
CA THR A 147 0.92 -13.25 4.79
C THR A 147 0.65 -14.14 6.00
N CYS A 148 1.71 -14.71 6.57
CA CYS A 148 1.68 -15.39 7.85
C CYS A 148 1.92 -14.39 8.98
N TYR A 149 0.94 -14.19 9.85
CA TYR A 149 1.03 -13.28 10.99
C TYR A 149 1.61 -14.00 12.21
N LEU A 150 2.92 -13.84 12.43
CA LEU A 150 3.68 -14.55 13.47
C LEU A 150 3.21 -14.20 14.90
N ALA A 151 2.63 -13.01 15.08
CA ALA A 151 2.05 -12.59 16.35
C ALA A 151 0.87 -13.46 16.81
N LEU A 152 0.25 -14.21 15.88
CA LEU A 152 -0.85 -15.14 16.17
C LEU A 152 -0.38 -16.58 16.41
N GLY A 153 0.90 -16.85 16.10
CA GLY A 153 1.53 -18.17 16.17
C GLY A 153 2.54 -18.34 15.05
N ASP A 154 3.50 -19.25 15.23
CA ASP A 154 4.61 -19.49 14.30
C ASP A 154 4.62 -20.91 13.70
N THR A 155 3.63 -21.74 14.03
CA THR A 155 3.46 -23.08 13.45
C THR A 155 2.40 -23.06 12.34
N PRO A 156 2.42 -23.99 11.36
CA PRO A 156 1.42 -24.06 10.29
C PRO A 156 -0.04 -24.11 10.78
N ASP A 157 -0.27 -24.60 12.00
CA ASP A 157 -1.60 -24.73 12.62
C ASP A 157 -1.97 -23.56 13.54
N THR A 158 -1.01 -22.69 13.90
CA THR A 158 -1.23 -21.55 14.82
C THR A 158 -0.94 -20.19 14.19
N GLY A 159 -0.16 -20.15 13.11
CA GLY A 159 0.06 -18.96 12.32
C GLY A 159 -1.26 -18.45 11.75
N GLY A 160 -1.58 -17.20 12.04
CA GLY A 160 -2.73 -16.54 11.46
C GLY A 160 -2.44 -16.29 9.99
N MET A 161 -2.87 -17.19 9.11
CA MET A 161 -2.78 -16.98 7.67
C MET A 161 -3.83 -15.94 7.27
N GLY A 162 -3.38 -14.87 6.63
CA GLY A 162 -4.24 -13.78 6.22
C GLY A 162 -3.66 -13.07 5.00
N HIS A 163 -4.06 -11.82 4.82
CA HIS A 163 -3.62 -11.02 3.68
C HIS A 163 -3.16 -9.64 4.11
N GLN A 164 -2.22 -9.09 3.34
CA GLN A 164 -1.95 -7.66 3.28
C GLN A 164 -2.54 -7.10 1.98
N LEU A 165 -3.03 -5.87 2.02
CA LEU A 165 -3.47 -5.18 0.81
C LEU A 165 -2.27 -4.46 0.20
N THR A 166 -2.00 -4.74 -1.07
CA THR A 166 -0.93 -4.09 -1.83
C THR A 166 -1.51 -3.03 -2.76
N LEU A 167 -1.00 -1.81 -2.65
CA LEU A 167 -1.30 -0.70 -3.55
C LEU A 167 -0.10 -0.52 -4.49
N ASN A 168 -0.30 -0.77 -5.77
CA ASN A 168 0.69 -0.52 -6.82
C ASN A 168 0.33 0.79 -7.54
N PHE A 169 1.16 1.80 -7.42
CA PHE A 169 1.00 3.10 -8.04
C PHE A 169 1.69 3.10 -9.41
N PHE A 170 0.96 3.48 -10.46
CA PHE A 170 1.51 3.61 -11.81
C PHE A 170 1.32 5.04 -12.30
N ALA A 171 2.42 5.77 -12.46
CA ALA A 171 2.38 7.15 -12.95
C ALA A 171 2.99 7.26 -14.33
N TYR A 172 2.20 7.78 -15.27
CA TYR A 172 2.55 7.87 -16.68
C TYR A 172 2.85 9.31 -17.09
N GLY A 173 3.70 9.51 -18.08
CA GLY A 173 4.07 10.85 -18.53
C GLY A 173 4.75 10.88 -19.88
N LYS A 174 4.77 12.07 -20.50
CA LYS A 174 5.53 12.29 -21.74
C LYS A 174 7.04 12.34 -21.53
N ASN A 175 7.48 12.55 -20.28
CA ASN A 175 8.87 12.64 -19.85
C ASN A 175 8.96 12.42 -18.34
N GLU A 176 10.19 12.40 -17.83
CA GLU A 176 10.51 12.19 -16.42
C GLU A 176 9.72 13.09 -15.48
N ARG A 177 9.81 14.40 -15.70
CA ARG A 177 9.13 15.39 -14.86
C ARG A 177 7.63 15.11 -14.74
N ARG A 178 6.96 14.80 -15.86
CA ARG A 178 5.52 14.51 -15.84
C ARG A 178 5.18 13.22 -15.11
N CYS A 179 6.01 12.17 -15.19
CA CYS A 179 5.82 10.95 -14.41
C CYS A 179 5.81 11.25 -12.91
N TYR A 180 6.78 12.02 -12.43
CA TYR A 180 6.89 12.35 -11.01
C TYR A 180 5.83 13.32 -10.50
N GLU A 181 5.46 14.33 -11.29
CA GLU A 181 4.31 15.18 -10.99
C GLU A 181 3.01 14.34 -10.87
N ASN A 182 2.82 13.38 -11.79
CA ASN A 182 1.66 12.49 -11.73
C ASN A 182 1.72 11.47 -10.58
N MET A 183 2.92 11.01 -10.19
CA MET A 183 3.11 10.15 -9.01
C MET A 183 2.63 10.87 -7.74
N LYS A 184 2.97 12.15 -7.58
CA LYS A 184 2.49 12.97 -6.46
C LYS A 184 0.95 12.98 -6.40
N GLU A 185 0.29 13.20 -7.54
CA GLU A 185 -1.17 13.22 -7.61
C GLU A 185 -1.82 11.87 -7.25
N ILE A 186 -1.18 10.76 -7.61
CA ILE A 186 -1.63 9.41 -7.24
C ILE A 186 -1.51 9.20 -5.73
N LEU A 187 -0.38 9.59 -5.14
CA LEU A 187 -0.14 9.46 -3.71
C LEU A 187 -1.12 10.30 -2.88
N ILE A 188 -1.46 11.51 -3.35
CA ILE A 188 -2.50 12.35 -2.72
C ILE A 188 -3.85 11.63 -2.72
N VAL A 189 -4.25 11.01 -3.82
CA VAL A 189 -5.50 10.25 -3.91
C VAL A 189 -5.49 9.04 -2.98
N ALA A 190 -4.36 8.31 -2.92
CA ALA A 190 -4.19 7.19 -2.02
C ALA A 190 -4.31 7.62 -0.55
N GLU A 191 -3.58 8.66 -0.16
CA GLU A 191 -3.62 9.23 1.19
C GLU A 191 -5.04 9.67 1.59
N GLN A 192 -5.74 10.40 0.72
CA GLN A 192 -7.10 10.85 0.99
C GLN A 192 -8.08 9.68 1.14
N SER A 193 -7.92 8.64 0.31
CA SER A 193 -8.75 7.43 0.37
C SER A 193 -8.51 6.67 1.67
N LEU A 194 -7.24 6.49 2.06
CA LEU A 194 -6.86 5.83 3.30
C LEU A 194 -7.32 6.62 4.53
N LYS A 195 -7.20 7.96 4.53
CA LYS A 195 -7.74 8.81 5.61
C LYS A 195 -9.24 8.64 5.81
N ARG A 196 -10.00 8.52 4.71
CA ARG A 196 -11.44 8.25 4.76
C ARG A 196 -11.75 6.86 5.31
N ILE A 197 -10.99 5.84 4.89
CA ILE A 197 -11.12 4.48 5.43
C ILE A 197 -10.82 4.46 6.93
N ASN A 198 -9.70 5.05 7.35
CA ASN A 198 -9.33 5.14 8.76
C ASN A 198 -10.47 5.75 9.60
N LYS A 199 -11.02 6.88 9.12
CA LYS A 199 -12.18 7.52 9.77
C LYS A 199 -13.39 6.59 9.85
N SER A 200 -13.67 5.83 8.80
CA SER A 200 -14.76 4.84 8.83
C SER A 200 -14.53 3.70 9.80
N ILE A 201 -13.29 3.22 9.95
CA ILE A 201 -12.95 2.22 10.97
C ILE A 201 -13.20 2.83 12.36
N GLN A 202 -12.74 4.06 12.62
CA GLN A 202 -13.00 4.80 13.86
C GLN A 202 -14.49 5.01 14.17
N LEU A 203 -15.34 5.04 13.14
CA LEU A 203 -16.80 5.14 13.27
C LEU A 203 -17.51 3.78 13.41
N GLY A 204 -16.74 2.69 13.58
CA GLY A 204 -17.25 1.34 13.78
C GLY A 204 -17.86 0.71 12.53
N GLU A 205 -17.52 1.19 11.32
CA GLU A 205 -18.03 0.56 10.09
C GLU A 205 -17.46 -0.85 9.87
N LEU A 206 -16.23 -1.11 10.33
CA LEU A 206 -15.64 -2.45 10.28
C LEU A 206 -16.37 -3.40 11.24
N ASP A 207 -16.57 -2.98 12.50
CA ASP A 207 -17.25 -3.78 13.53
C ASP A 207 -18.67 -4.19 13.11
N LYS A 208 -19.37 -3.32 12.38
CA LYS A 208 -20.73 -3.58 11.88
C LYS A 208 -20.80 -4.80 10.96
N LEU A 209 -19.72 -5.15 10.25
CA LEU A 209 -19.67 -6.35 9.40
C LEU A 209 -19.98 -7.64 10.16
N TYR A 210 -19.64 -7.67 11.46
CA TYR A 210 -19.84 -8.83 12.34
C TYR A 210 -21.23 -8.86 12.98
N THR A 211 -21.87 -7.69 13.14
CA THR A 211 -23.22 -7.59 13.72
C THR A 211 -24.35 -7.94 12.75
N LEU A 212 -24.11 -7.82 11.44
CA LEU A 212 -25.10 -8.03 10.37
C LEU A 212 -25.24 -9.51 9.95
N SER A 213 -24.60 -10.43 10.67
CA SER A 213 -24.56 -11.86 10.33
C SER A 213 -25.45 -12.75 11.22
N ASN A 214 -26.42 -12.17 11.94
CA ASN A 214 -27.43 -12.91 12.73
C ASN A 214 -28.78 -12.92 12.03
#